data_AF-A0A5K3FDZ2-F1
#
_entry.id   AF-A0A5K3FDZ2-F1
#
_cell.length_a   1.000
_cell.length_b   1.000
_cell.length_c   1.000
_cell.angle_alpha   90.00
_cell.angle_beta   90.00
_cell.angle_gamma   90.00
#
_symmetry.space_group_name_H-M   'P 1'
#
loop_
_entity.id
_entity.type
_entity.pdbx_description
1 polymer ?
#
loop_
_entity_poly.entity_id
_entity_poly.type
_entity_poly.pdbx_seq_one_letter_code
_entity_poly.pdbx_strand_id
1 'polypeptide(L)'
;MSKDVSNLDSVLKGIKEVILLGQNVNSYRDLSEGGVCQNRTADTLAPGFTTVYRHKVGGHRFIDLLDAASSVDPNMRIRFASPHPKDFNSDVLHLIAERPNVCSQLHLPAQSGSSSVLERMQRGYTREAYLELVDRAKSIIPGIAITSDFIAGFCNETEDDHRETLSLIDYVSYAYGFCFPFSLRTKTRAFHRLVDDVPEDVKARRHNELKSALRASSLRFNESLVGSTQLALVESVSKRSPFELAGRIDAGVKAIFPKYYPDTSEIQIADYVALRIDSCTSQTLRGTPLRRSSIVDFYANTRLRDELLP
;
A
#
# COMPACT_ATOMS: atom_id res chain seq x y z
N MET A 1 13.80 18.82 1.91
CA MET A 1 12.56 18.43 2.63
C MET A 1 12.73 18.92 4.06
N SER A 2 11.82 19.79 4.51
CA SER A 2 11.85 20.36 5.87
C SER A 2 11.81 19.23 6.88
N LYS A 3 12.68 19.29 7.90
CA LYS A 3 12.71 18.35 9.03
C LYS A 3 11.74 18.75 10.14
N ASP A 4 11.10 19.91 10.02
CA ASP A 4 10.24 20.47 11.05
C ASP A 4 8.75 20.34 10.68
N VAL A 5 8.04 19.54 11.48
CA VAL A 5 6.58 19.35 11.46
C VAL A 5 5.86 20.58 12.04
N SER A 6 6.58 21.42 12.78
CA SER A 6 6.11 22.57 13.55
C SER A 6 5.56 23.76 12.73
N ASN A 7 5.62 23.72 11.39
CA ASN A 7 5.08 24.77 10.51
C ASN A 7 4.20 24.23 9.36
N LEU A 8 3.61 23.04 9.53
CA LEU A 8 2.79 22.40 8.50
C LEU A 8 1.48 23.15 8.22
N ASP A 9 0.84 23.78 9.21
CA ASP A 9 -0.47 24.40 9.06
C ASP A 9 -0.52 25.51 7.98
N SER A 10 0.55 26.31 7.86
CA SER A 10 0.62 27.38 6.86
C SER A 10 0.89 26.85 5.45
N VAL A 11 1.63 25.73 5.34
CA VAL A 11 2.04 25.10 4.08
C VAL A 11 0.95 24.20 3.50
N LEU A 12 0.09 23.63 4.35
CA LEU A 12 -0.91 22.64 3.96
C LEU A 12 -2.26 23.25 3.54
N LYS A 13 -2.41 24.57 3.53
CA LYS A 13 -3.68 25.21 3.16
C LYS A 13 -4.10 24.82 1.74
N GLY A 14 -5.22 24.09 1.62
CA GLY A 14 -5.77 23.60 0.35
C GLY A 14 -5.21 22.25 -0.12
N ILE A 15 -4.25 21.66 0.60
CA ILE A 15 -3.74 20.32 0.34
C ILE A 15 -4.75 19.29 0.84
N LYS A 16 -5.06 18.29 0.00
CA LYS A 16 -5.97 17.19 0.36
C LYS A 16 -5.26 15.87 0.66
N GLU A 17 -4.05 15.70 0.17
CA GLU A 17 -3.26 14.48 0.34
C GLU A 17 -1.78 14.83 0.57
N VAL A 18 -1.16 14.16 1.54
CA VAL A 18 0.27 14.20 1.82
C VAL A 18 0.84 12.80 1.66
N ILE A 19 1.97 12.70 0.95
CA ILE A 19 2.68 11.43 0.74
C ILE A 19 4.04 11.51 1.45
N LEU A 20 4.25 10.66 2.45
CA LEU A 20 5.54 10.49 3.11
C LEU A 20 6.45 9.64 2.23
N LEU A 21 7.65 10.16 1.93
CA LEU A 21 8.61 9.55 1.03
C LEU A 21 9.94 9.26 1.73
N GLY A 22 10.56 8.15 1.36
CA GLY A 22 11.89 7.75 1.81
C GLY A 22 12.39 6.55 0.99
N GLN A 23 13.67 6.19 1.14
CA GLN A 23 14.19 4.96 0.53
C GLN A 23 13.57 3.71 1.17
N ASN A 24 13.49 3.72 2.51
CA ASN A 24 12.66 2.82 3.30
C ASN A 24 11.90 3.68 4.31
N VAL A 25 10.69 4.13 3.94
CA VAL A 25 9.98 5.17 4.68
C VAL A 25 9.67 4.77 6.12
N ASN A 26 9.33 3.49 6.36
CA ASN A 26 8.97 2.99 7.69
C ASN A 26 10.19 2.55 8.54
N SER A 27 11.40 2.65 8.00
CA SER A 27 12.65 2.69 8.78
C SER A 27 13.02 4.11 9.27
N TYR A 28 12.13 5.09 9.10
CA TYR A 28 12.35 6.47 9.54
C TYR A 28 12.71 6.52 11.04
N ARG A 29 13.75 7.29 11.33
CA ARG A 29 14.16 7.62 12.68
C ARG A 29 14.83 8.98 12.72
N ASP A 30 14.29 9.88 13.53
CA ASP A 30 14.84 11.21 13.75
C ASP A 30 15.55 11.29 15.10
N LEU A 31 16.84 11.64 15.06
CA LEU A 31 17.71 11.78 16.22
C LEU A 31 18.02 13.25 16.55
N SER A 32 17.45 14.19 15.81
CA SER A 32 17.80 15.62 15.91
C SER A 32 17.29 16.26 17.19
N GLU A 33 16.10 15.89 17.65
CA GLU A 33 15.62 16.24 18.98
C GLU A 33 16.08 15.16 19.96
N GLY A 34 16.84 15.55 21.00
CA GLY A 34 17.30 14.67 22.08
C GLY A 34 16.19 14.09 22.96
N GLY A 35 14.96 14.00 22.44
CA GLY A 35 13.80 13.37 23.05
C GLY A 35 14.01 11.87 23.16
N VAL A 36 14.61 11.47 24.27
CA VAL A 36 14.70 10.07 24.65
C VAL A 36 13.30 9.60 25.04
N CYS A 37 12.60 8.87 24.16
CA CYS A 37 11.55 7.96 24.63
C CYS A 37 12.23 6.83 25.40
N GLN A 38 12.51 7.04 26.69
CA GLN A 38 13.27 6.10 27.54
C GLN A 38 12.56 4.76 27.81
N ASN A 39 11.30 4.57 27.38
CA ASN A 39 10.52 3.39 27.78
C ASN A 39 9.72 2.71 26.65
N ARG A 40 9.97 3.01 25.36
CA ARG A 40 9.35 2.21 24.28
C ARG A 40 10.24 1.02 23.96
N THR A 41 9.65 -0.17 24.05
CA THR A 41 10.26 -1.47 23.72
C THR A 41 11.04 -1.38 22.42
N ALA A 42 12.18 -2.11 22.38
CA ALA A 42 13.08 -2.17 21.23
C ALA A 42 12.31 -2.31 19.91
N ASP A 43 12.83 -1.70 18.83
CA ASP A 43 12.29 -1.80 17.47
C ASP A 43 11.88 -3.23 17.17
N THR A 44 10.58 -3.49 17.29
CA THR A 44 10.05 -4.81 17.11
C THR A 44 9.79 -4.88 15.62
N LEU A 45 10.60 -5.67 14.93
CA LEU A 45 10.31 -6.06 13.56
C LEU A 45 8.97 -6.80 13.53
N ALA A 46 8.38 -6.91 12.35
CA ALA A 46 7.32 -7.89 12.15
C ALA A 46 7.82 -9.29 12.62
N PRO A 47 7.00 -10.07 13.34
CA PRO A 47 7.35 -11.43 13.76
C PRO A 47 7.80 -12.31 12.59
N GLY A 48 8.87 -13.07 12.79
CA GLY A 48 9.50 -13.88 11.74
C GLY A 48 10.44 -13.11 10.82
N PHE A 49 10.62 -11.80 11.01
CA PHE A 49 11.55 -10.98 10.24
C PHE A 49 12.86 -10.74 11.01
N THR A 50 13.96 -10.66 10.28
CA THR A 50 15.31 -10.41 10.77
C THR A 50 15.96 -9.29 9.97
N THR A 51 16.99 -8.67 10.54
CA THR A 51 17.73 -7.58 9.90
C THR A 51 19.20 -7.66 10.25
N VAL A 52 20.07 -7.45 9.27
CA VAL A 52 21.53 -7.33 9.49
C VAL A 52 21.93 -5.92 9.92
N TYR A 53 21.01 -4.96 9.82
CA TYR A 53 21.25 -3.57 10.23
C TYR A 53 21.15 -3.46 11.75
N ARG A 54 22.07 -2.69 12.36
CA ARG A 54 22.04 -2.43 13.80
C ARG A 54 20.76 -1.69 14.18
N HIS A 55 20.16 -2.13 15.30
CA HIS A 55 19.07 -1.39 15.92
C HIS A 55 19.56 0.00 16.32
N LYS A 56 18.79 1.01 15.92
CA LYS A 56 19.04 2.39 16.33
C LYS A 56 18.31 2.63 17.65
N VAL A 57 18.98 3.25 18.61
CA VAL A 57 18.40 3.55 19.94
C VAL A 57 18.00 5.02 19.99
N GLY A 58 16.80 5.30 20.54
CA GLY A 58 16.29 6.67 20.73
C GLY A 58 15.81 7.40 19.46
N GLY A 59 15.16 8.55 19.64
CA GLY A 59 14.60 9.34 18.54
C GLY A 59 13.19 8.95 18.11
N HIS A 60 12.54 9.85 17.36
CA HIS A 60 11.18 9.67 16.84
C HIS A 60 11.16 8.63 15.72
N ARG A 61 10.26 7.66 15.83
CA ARG A 61 10.12 6.55 14.87
C ARG A 61 9.08 6.88 13.80
N PHE A 62 8.98 6.02 12.80
CA PHE A 62 7.95 6.16 11.76
C PHE A 62 6.53 6.24 12.34
N ILE A 63 6.21 5.45 13.37
CA ILE A 63 4.89 5.52 14.02
C ILE A 63 4.62 6.91 14.62
N ASP A 64 5.63 7.55 15.22
CA ASP A 64 5.49 8.89 15.80
C ASP A 64 5.29 9.96 14.72
N LEU A 65 6.01 9.83 13.59
CA LEU A 65 5.82 10.68 12.42
C LEU A 65 4.42 10.50 11.81
N LEU A 66 3.97 9.26 11.64
CA LEU A 66 2.68 8.94 11.06
C LEU A 66 1.53 9.43 11.95
N ASP A 67 1.67 9.25 13.27
CA ASP A 67 0.71 9.73 14.26
C ASP A 67 0.60 11.26 14.24
N ALA A 68 1.74 11.95 14.30
CA ALA A 68 1.80 13.40 14.22
C ALA A 68 1.21 13.93 12.90
N ALA A 69 1.60 13.35 11.76
CA ALA A 69 1.11 13.76 10.44
C ALA A 69 -0.40 13.55 10.29
N SER A 70 -0.92 12.41 10.77
CA SER A 70 -2.35 12.10 10.72
C SER A 70 -3.20 12.96 11.66
N SER A 71 -2.58 13.57 12.68
CA SER A 71 -3.27 14.43 13.66
C SER A 71 -3.40 15.89 13.21
N VAL A 72 -2.72 16.31 12.13
CA VAL A 72 -2.75 17.70 11.65
C VAL A 72 -4.13 18.10 11.12
N ASP A 73 -4.70 17.30 10.22
CA ASP A 73 -6.04 17.52 9.67
C ASP A 73 -6.71 16.16 9.44
N PRO A 74 -7.84 15.85 10.13
CA PRO A 74 -8.53 14.58 10.00
C PRO A 74 -9.21 14.39 8.62
N ASN A 75 -9.26 15.42 7.77
CA ASN A 75 -9.72 15.35 6.38
C ASN A 75 -8.60 15.43 5.34
N MET A 76 -7.34 15.46 5.77
CA MET A 76 -6.18 15.37 4.91
C MET A 76 -5.71 13.91 4.84
N ARG A 77 -5.74 13.34 3.64
CA ARG A 77 -5.32 11.98 3.39
C ARG A 77 -3.81 11.83 3.54
N ILE A 78 -3.37 10.84 4.29
CA ILE A 78 -1.97 10.48 4.49
C ILE A 78 -1.68 9.18 3.75
N ARG A 79 -0.64 9.20 2.92
CA ARG A 79 -0.05 8.04 2.26
C ARG A 79 1.44 7.99 2.58
N PHE A 80 2.02 6.83 2.37
CA PHE A 80 3.46 6.66 2.38
C PHE A 80 3.86 5.66 1.30
N ALA A 81 5.07 5.82 0.76
CA ALA A 81 5.58 4.97 -0.32
C ALA A 81 6.95 4.39 0.03
N SER A 82 7.32 3.29 -0.63
CA SER A 82 8.56 2.56 -0.37
C SER A 82 8.74 2.06 1.08
N PRO A 83 7.72 1.47 1.73
CA PRO A 83 7.93 0.80 3.00
C PRO A 83 8.55 -0.58 2.81
N HIS A 84 9.23 -1.09 3.84
CA HIS A 84 9.73 -2.46 3.91
C HIS A 84 8.84 -3.33 4.81
N PRO A 85 8.51 -4.59 4.44
CA PRO A 85 7.62 -5.46 5.21
C PRO A 85 8.04 -5.66 6.68
N LYS A 86 9.35 -5.80 6.92
CA LYS A 86 9.93 -6.00 8.27
C LYS A 86 9.57 -4.92 9.29
N ASP A 87 9.25 -3.70 8.84
CA ASP A 87 9.01 -2.55 9.71
C ASP A 87 7.49 -2.31 9.94
N PHE A 88 6.62 -3.26 9.54
CA PHE A 88 5.18 -3.27 9.87
C PHE A 88 4.88 -4.15 11.07
N ASN A 89 5.21 -3.65 12.26
CA ASN A 89 4.76 -4.28 13.50
C ASN A 89 3.29 -3.96 13.82
N SER A 90 2.76 -4.62 14.84
CA SER A 90 1.36 -4.47 15.25
C SER A 90 1.00 -3.02 15.58
N ASP A 91 1.91 -2.25 16.22
CA ASP A 91 1.63 -0.86 16.60
C ASP A 91 1.36 0.01 15.35
N VAL A 92 2.15 -0.15 14.28
CA VAL A 92 1.94 0.57 13.02
C VAL A 92 0.61 0.15 12.37
N LEU A 93 0.28 -1.15 12.38
CA LEU A 93 -0.98 -1.65 11.82
C LEU A 93 -2.19 -1.11 12.59
N HIS A 94 -2.13 -1.09 13.93
CA HIS A 94 -3.19 -0.53 14.76
C HIS A 94 -3.36 0.98 14.54
N LEU A 95 -2.27 1.73 14.41
CA LEU A 95 -2.35 3.16 14.10
C LEU A 95 -3.03 3.40 12.75
N ILE A 96 -2.69 2.61 11.72
CA ILE A 96 -3.34 2.72 10.40
C ILE A 96 -4.84 2.37 10.51
N ALA A 97 -5.21 1.39 11.32
CA ALA A 97 -6.61 1.03 11.55
C ALA A 97 -7.39 2.14 12.29
N GLU A 98 -6.75 2.80 13.24
CA GLU A 98 -7.36 3.83 14.08
C GLU A 98 -7.64 5.12 13.30
N ARG A 99 -6.72 5.51 12.40
CA ARG A 99 -6.70 6.80 11.70
C ARG A 99 -7.39 6.72 10.34
N PRO A 100 -8.65 7.19 10.17
CA PRO A 100 -9.39 7.05 8.91
C PRO A 100 -8.78 7.86 7.75
N ASN A 101 -7.95 8.85 8.07
CA ASN A 101 -7.25 9.65 7.09
C ASN A 101 -5.90 9.05 6.66
N VAL A 102 -5.44 7.95 7.28
CA VAL A 102 -4.34 7.14 6.76
C VAL A 102 -4.91 6.11 5.81
N CYS A 103 -4.42 6.07 4.57
CA CYS A 103 -5.02 5.21 3.55
C CYS A 103 -5.01 3.73 3.94
N SER A 104 -6.13 3.06 3.70
CA SER A 104 -6.29 1.60 3.83
C SER A 104 -5.61 0.84 2.67
N GLN A 105 -4.33 1.13 2.46
CA GLN A 105 -3.46 0.52 1.46
C GLN A 105 -2.08 0.26 2.05
N LEU A 106 -1.63 -0.99 2.03
CA LEU A 106 -0.27 -1.37 2.38
C LEU A 106 0.49 -1.86 1.17
N HIS A 107 1.60 -1.20 0.88
CA HIS A 107 2.59 -1.73 -0.04
C HIS A 107 3.53 -2.67 0.71
N LEU A 108 3.50 -3.96 0.41
CA LEU A 108 4.33 -4.99 1.03
C LEU A 108 5.12 -5.73 -0.04
N PRO A 109 6.27 -5.20 -0.48
CA PRO A 109 7.10 -5.84 -1.51
C PRO A 109 7.55 -7.23 -1.08
N ALA A 110 6.93 -8.28 -1.64
CA ALA A 110 7.23 -9.68 -1.37
C ALA A 110 8.46 -10.14 -2.14
N GLN A 111 8.58 -9.67 -3.40
CA GLN A 111 9.70 -9.90 -4.32
C GLN A 111 9.72 -11.32 -4.89
N SER A 112 9.49 -12.33 -4.07
CA SER A 112 9.24 -13.72 -4.47
C SER A 112 8.31 -14.38 -3.44
N GLY A 113 7.59 -15.42 -3.84
CA GLY A 113 6.85 -16.28 -2.91
C GLY A 113 7.65 -17.47 -2.39
N SER A 114 8.91 -17.65 -2.81
CA SER A 114 9.76 -18.75 -2.36
C SER A 114 10.72 -18.34 -1.27
N SER A 115 10.68 -19.05 -0.13
CA SER A 115 11.62 -18.86 0.98
C SER A 115 13.07 -19.05 0.51
N SER A 116 13.32 -19.98 -0.41
CA SER A 116 14.66 -20.24 -0.96
C SER A 116 15.19 -19.04 -1.75
N VAL A 117 14.34 -18.43 -2.59
CA VAL A 117 14.68 -17.24 -3.38
C VAL A 117 14.85 -16.03 -2.47
N LEU A 118 13.95 -15.84 -1.49
CA LEU A 118 14.00 -14.75 -0.51
C LEU A 118 15.29 -14.77 0.32
N GLU A 119 15.78 -15.95 0.69
CA GLU A 119 17.07 -16.13 1.35
C GLU A 119 18.24 -15.68 0.46
N ARG A 120 18.27 -16.11 -0.81
CA ARG A 120 19.30 -15.69 -1.78
C ARG A 120 19.30 -14.17 -2.00
N MET A 121 18.11 -13.56 -2.00
CA MET A 121 17.89 -12.10 -2.03
C MET A 121 18.24 -11.38 -0.72
N GLN A 122 18.52 -12.09 0.38
CA GLN A 122 18.73 -11.54 1.73
C GLN A 122 17.56 -10.71 2.27
N ARG A 123 16.33 -11.19 2.07
CA ARG A 123 15.15 -10.48 2.56
C ARG A 123 14.98 -10.53 4.07
N GLY A 124 15.54 -11.56 4.73
CA GLY A 124 15.49 -11.72 6.17
C GLY A 124 14.13 -12.20 6.69
N TYR A 125 13.32 -12.84 5.84
CA TYR A 125 12.03 -13.44 6.18
C TYR A 125 11.72 -14.60 5.24
N THR A 126 10.84 -15.50 5.67
CA THR A 126 10.33 -16.61 4.86
C THR A 126 8.96 -16.27 4.26
N ARG A 127 8.47 -17.11 3.35
CA ARG A 127 7.12 -17.05 2.82
C ARG A 127 6.07 -17.06 3.94
N GLU A 128 6.24 -17.93 4.92
CA GLU A 128 5.30 -18.14 6.02
C GLU A 128 5.20 -16.88 6.89
N ALA A 129 6.35 -16.29 7.26
CA ALA A 129 6.37 -15.03 8.01
C ALA A 129 5.72 -13.87 7.24
N TYR A 130 5.89 -13.84 5.91
CA TYR A 130 5.21 -12.86 5.07
C TYR A 130 3.69 -13.07 5.05
N LEU A 131 3.22 -14.31 4.92
CA LEU A 131 1.79 -14.64 4.97
C LEU A 131 1.17 -14.30 6.33
N GLU A 132 1.85 -14.60 7.43
CA GLU A 132 1.42 -14.21 8.78
C GLU A 132 1.27 -12.69 8.93
N LEU A 133 2.19 -11.91 8.35
CA LEU A 133 2.09 -10.45 8.33
C LEU A 133 0.87 -9.98 7.51
N VAL A 134 0.64 -10.57 6.34
CA VAL A 134 -0.53 -10.26 5.50
C VAL A 134 -1.84 -10.57 6.23
N ASP A 135 -1.94 -11.75 6.82
CA ASP A 135 -3.15 -12.20 7.51
C ASP A 135 -3.44 -11.35 8.73
N ARG A 136 -2.39 -10.97 9.49
CA ARG A 136 -2.51 -10.01 10.58
C ARG A 136 -2.97 -8.64 10.10
N ALA A 137 -2.40 -8.11 9.02
CA ALA A 137 -2.80 -6.82 8.48
C ALA A 137 -4.27 -6.82 8.06
N LYS A 138 -4.74 -7.88 7.38
CA LYS A 138 -6.15 -8.05 7.01
C LYS A 138 -7.07 -8.21 8.21
N SER A 139 -6.60 -8.86 9.28
CA SER A 139 -7.38 -9.02 10.52
C SER A 139 -7.52 -7.72 11.29
N ILE A 140 -6.47 -6.89 11.35
CA ILE A 140 -6.48 -5.62 12.09
C ILE A 140 -7.20 -4.53 11.27
N ILE A 141 -7.05 -4.56 9.94
CA ILE A 141 -7.62 -3.58 9.02
C ILE A 141 -8.47 -4.33 7.98
N PRO A 142 -9.74 -4.62 8.28
CA PRO A 142 -10.64 -5.28 7.34
C PRO A 142 -10.76 -4.50 6.03
N GLY A 143 -10.70 -5.21 4.89
CA GLY A 143 -10.79 -4.59 3.57
C GLY A 143 -9.53 -3.88 3.07
N ILE A 144 -8.41 -3.98 3.79
CA ILE A 144 -7.15 -3.34 3.39
C ILE A 144 -6.66 -3.80 2.02
N ALA A 145 -6.23 -2.84 1.20
CA ALA A 145 -5.62 -3.12 -0.09
C ALA A 145 -4.14 -3.47 0.09
N ILE A 146 -3.75 -4.71 -0.22
CA ILE A 146 -2.34 -5.09 -0.26
C ILE A 146 -1.80 -4.92 -1.68
N THR A 147 -0.65 -4.28 -1.81
CA THR A 147 0.06 -4.12 -3.09
C THR A 147 1.49 -4.61 -2.95
N SER A 148 2.15 -4.99 -4.05
CA SER A 148 3.48 -5.60 -3.96
C SER A 148 4.31 -5.46 -5.23
N ASP A 149 5.58 -5.83 -5.13
CA ASP A 149 6.54 -5.92 -6.22
C ASP A 149 7.10 -7.34 -6.28
N PHE A 150 7.31 -7.85 -7.50
CA PHE A 150 7.83 -9.18 -7.78
C PHE A 150 8.99 -9.13 -8.77
N ILE A 151 9.95 -10.04 -8.62
CA ILE A 151 11.05 -10.24 -9.55
C ILE A 151 10.91 -11.65 -10.13
N ALA A 152 10.78 -11.75 -11.45
CA ALA A 152 10.73 -13.01 -12.17
C ALA A 152 12.14 -13.43 -12.61
N GLY A 153 12.52 -14.69 -12.42
CA GLY A 153 13.76 -15.23 -12.95
C GLY A 153 15.00 -14.84 -12.17
N PHE A 154 14.91 -14.70 -10.84
CA PHE A 154 16.08 -14.42 -10.01
C PHE A 154 17.09 -15.57 -10.07
N CYS A 155 18.36 -15.30 -9.73
CA CYS A 155 19.44 -16.30 -9.73
C CYS A 155 19.04 -17.62 -9.02
N ASN A 156 19.23 -18.74 -9.72
CA ASN A 156 18.86 -20.10 -9.35
C ASN A 156 17.35 -20.28 -9.03
N GLU A 157 16.45 -19.49 -9.61
CA GLU A 157 15.01 -19.70 -9.43
C GLU A 157 14.53 -20.93 -10.22
N THR A 158 13.98 -21.91 -9.50
CA THR A 158 13.42 -23.14 -10.06
C THR A 158 11.96 -22.98 -10.48
N GLU A 159 11.40 -23.97 -11.18
CA GLU A 159 9.95 -23.99 -11.48
C GLU A 159 9.11 -24.05 -10.20
N ASP A 160 9.60 -24.72 -9.16
CA ASP A 160 8.91 -24.84 -7.87
C ASP A 160 8.85 -23.48 -7.17
N ASP A 161 9.97 -22.75 -7.16
CA ASP A 161 10.03 -21.39 -6.61
C ASP A 161 9.05 -20.42 -7.32
N HIS A 162 8.95 -20.56 -8.64
CA HIS A 162 8.03 -19.76 -9.45
C HIS A 162 6.56 -20.14 -9.18
N ARG A 163 6.25 -21.43 -9.02
CA ARG A 163 4.91 -21.91 -8.62
C ARG A 163 4.53 -21.42 -7.22
N GLU A 164 5.47 -21.42 -6.28
CA GLU A 164 5.27 -20.80 -4.97
C GLU A 164 4.94 -19.31 -5.12
N THR A 165 5.63 -18.57 -5.98
CA THR A 165 5.33 -17.15 -6.24
C THR A 165 3.92 -16.95 -6.80
N LEU A 166 3.49 -17.77 -7.76
CA LEU A 166 2.12 -17.74 -8.29
C LEU A 166 1.08 -18.02 -7.21
N SER A 167 1.30 -19.03 -6.36
CA SER A 167 0.37 -19.36 -5.27
C SER A 167 0.32 -18.27 -4.20
N LEU A 168 1.41 -17.51 -3.98
CA LEU A 168 1.40 -16.35 -3.07
C LEU A 168 0.45 -15.27 -3.60
N ILE A 169 0.58 -14.94 -4.89
CA ILE A 169 -0.27 -13.94 -5.54
C ILE A 169 -1.75 -14.33 -5.41
N ASP A 170 -2.05 -15.61 -5.62
CA ASP A 170 -3.40 -16.10 -5.52
C ASP A 170 -3.96 -15.99 -4.08
N TYR A 171 -3.21 -16.47 -3.09
CA TYR A 171 -3.60 -16.43 -1.68
C TYR A 171 -3.81 -15.01 -1.15
N VAL A 172 -2.83 -14.12 -1.40
CA VAL A 172 -2.87 -12.77 -0.84
C VAL A 172 -3.96 -11.93 -1.50
N SER A 173 -4.32 -12.21 -2.75
CA SER A 173 -5.29 -11.43 -3.53
C SER A 173 -4.95 -9.94 -3.54
N TYR A 174 -3.72 -9.61 -3.97
CA TYR A 174 -3.23 -8.25 -4.14
C TYR A 174 -4.18 -7.37 -4.96
N ALA A 175 -4.39 -6.13 -4.50
CA ALA A 175 -5.14 -5.10 -5.21
C ALA A 175 -4.45 -4.69 -6.51
N TYR A 176 -3.13 -4.57 -6.48
CA TYR A 176 -2.28 -4.50 -7.66
C TYR A 176 -0.82 -4.77 -7.28
N GLY A 177 -0.01 -5.12 -8.26
CA GLY A 177 1.42 -5.25 -8.06
C GLY A 177 2.21 -5.02 -9.32
N PHE A 178 3.51 -4.87 -9.15
CA PHE A 178 4.46 -4.73 -10.24
C PHE A 178 5.30 -5.98 -10.34
N CYS A 179 5.65 -6.37 -11.55
CA CYS A 179 6.54 -7.49 -11.80
C CYS A 179 7.59 -7.06 -12.80
N PHE A 180 8.83 -7.44 -12.56
CA PHE A 180 9.97 -7.13 -13.42
C PHE A 180 10.79 -8.40 -13.65
N PRO A 181 11.25 -8.69 -14.88
CA PRO A 181 12.26 -9.72 -15.08
C PRO A 181 13.56 -9.31 -14.38
N PHE A 182 14.26 -10.28 -13.79
CA PHE A 182 15.52 -10.03 -13.12
C PHE A 182 16.58 -9.60 -14.14
N SER A 183 17.17 -8.44 -13.88
CA SER A 183 18.34 -7.93 -14.59
C SER A 183 19.49 -7.75 -13.61
N LEU A 184 20.65 -8.34 -13.89
CA LEU A 184 21.84 -8.14 -13.08
C LEU A 184 22.30 -6.68 -13.14
N ARG A 185 22.56 -6.06 -11.98
CA ARG A 185 23.06 -4.68 -11.89
C ARG A 185 24.42 -4.64 -11.22
N THR A 186 25.33 -3.85 -11.76
CA THR A 186 26.66 -3.62 -11.17
C THR A 186 26.54 -3.12 -9.73
N LYS A 187 27.53 -3.45 -8.88
CA LYS A 187 27.58 -3.09 -7.45
C LYS A 187 26.50 -3.73 -6.55
N THR A 188 25.69 -4.66 -7.07
CA THR A 188 24.76 -5.43 -6.24
C THR A 188 25.43 -6.67 -5.68
N ARG A 189 24.93 -7.18 -4.54
CA ARG A 189 25.39 -8.48 -4.02
C ARG A 189 25.22 -9.60 -5.06
N ALA A 190 24.09 -9.59 -5.77
CA ALA A 190 23.85 -10.58 -6.83
C ALA A 190 24.98 -10.56 -7.86
N PHE A 191 25.40 -9.37 -8.32
CA PHE A 191 26.54 -9.24 -9.23
C PHE A 191 27.86 -9.79 -8.67
N HIS A 192 28.10 -9.66 -7.36
CA HIS A 192 29.35 -10.10 -6.74
C HIS A 192 29.36 -11.56 -6.26
N ARG A 193 28.20 -12.17 -6.03
CA ARG A 193 28.07 -13.42 -5.27
C ARG A 193 27.19 -14.48 -5.93
N LEU A 194 26.44 -14.14 -6.96
CA LEU A 194 25.50 -15.03 -7.63
C LEU A 194 25.79 -15.07 -9.13
N VAL A 195 25.36 -16.14 -9.78
CA VAL A 195 25.36 -16.29 -11.24
C VAL A 195 23.93 -16.07 -11.72
N ASP A 196 23.77 -15.27 -12.76
CA ASP A 196 22.50 -15.13 -13.47
C ASP A 196 22.37 -16.28 -14.47
N ASP A 197 21.79 -17.38 -14.00
CA ASP A 197 21.74 -18.70 -14.65
C ASP A 197 20.35 -19.07 -15.18
N VAL A 198 19.34 -18.20 -15.00
CA VAL A 198 18.00 -18.39 -15.56
C VAL A 198 17.98 -17.86 -17.00
N PRO A 199 17.64 -18.68 -18.02
CA PRO A 199 17.57 -18.24 -19.41
C PRO A 199 16.56 -17.11 -19.64
N GLU A 200 16.85 -16.19 -20.57
CA GLU A 200 16.03 -15.00 -20.81
C GLU A 200 14.59 -15.33 -21.27
N ASP A 201 14.43 -16.40 -22.06
CA ASP A 201 13.12 -16.90 -22.48
C ASP A 201 12.30 -17.43 -21.29
N VAL A 202 12.96 -18.08 -20.32
CA VAL A 202 12.33 -18.50 -19.06
C VAL A 202 11.94 -17.30 -18.22
N LYS A 203 12.81 -16.28 -18.09
CA LYS A 203 12.48 -15.03 -17.37
C LYS A 203 11.27 -14.33 -17.99
N ALA A 204 11.23 -14.23 -19.33
CA ALA A 204 10.14 -13.61 -20.05
C ALA A 204 8.82 -14.37 -19.88
N ARG A 205 8.85 -15.71 -19.95
CA ARG A 205 7.68 -16.57 -19.67
C ARG A 205 7.16 -16.34 -18.25
N ARG A 206 8.03 -16.46 -17.24
CA ARG A 206 7.65 -16.28 -15.83
C ARG A 206 7.12 -14.88 -15.53
N HIS A 207 7.75 -13.83 -16.07
CA HIS A 207 7.24 -12.46 -15.96
C HIS A 207 5.82 -12.32 -16.52
N ASN A 208 5.53 -12.92 -17.68
CA ASN A 208 4.18 -12.89 -18.27
C ASN A 208 3.16 -13.68 -17.44
N GLU A 209 3.56 -14.81 -16.85
CA GLU A 209 2.72 -15.60 -15.95
C GLU A 209 2.41 -14.82 -14.66
N LEU A 210 3.42 -14.24 -14.00
CA LEU A 210 3.22 -13.40 -12.81
C LEU A 210 2.36 -12.16 -13.12
N LYS A 211 2.59 -11.49 -14.25
CA LYS A 211 1.77 -10.35 -14.69
C LYS A 211 0.31 -10.75 -14.90
N SER A 212 0.06 -11.92 -15.49
CA SER A 212 -1.29 -12.45 -15.68
C SER A 212 -1.96 -12.79 -14.33
N ALA A 213 -1.23 -13.43 -13.42
CA ALA A 213 -1.70 -13.74 -12.08
C ALA A 213 -2.04 -12.47 -11.27
N LEU A 214 -1.17 -11.45 -11.30
CA LEU A 214 -1.43 -10.15 -10.66
C LEU A 214 -2.66 -9.46 -11.25
N ARG A 215 -2.84 -9.51 -12.58
CA ARG A 215 -4.03 -8.94 -13.23
C ARG A 215 -5.32 -9.63 -12.79
N ALA A 216 -5.30 -10.96 -12.68
CA ALA A 216 -6.44 -11.73 -12.18
C ALA A 216 -6.73 -11.41 -10.71
N SER A 217 -5.69 -11.35 -9.88
CA SER A 217 -5.78 -10.93 -8.47
C SER A 217 -6.38 -9.53 -8.32
N SER A 218 -5.89 -8.55 -9.08
CA SER A 218 -6.43 -7.19 -9.09
C SER A 218 -7.89 -7.13 -9.50
N LEU A 219 -8.29 -7.96 -10.47
CA LEU A 219 -9.69 -8.04 -10.88
C LEU A 219 -10.55 -8.55 -9.73
N ARG A 220 -10.17 -9.66 -9.08
CA ARG A 220 -10.93 -10.22 -7.94
C ARG A 220 -11.05 -9.22 -6.78
N PHE A 221 -9.96 -8.50 -6.47
CA PHE A 221 -10.00 -7.45 -5.45
C PHE A 221 -10.96 -6.33 -5.85
N ASN A 222 -10.93 -5.87 -7.11
CA ASN A 222 -11.84 -4.81 -7.55
C ASN A 222 -13.30 -5.28 -7.65
N GLU A 223 -13.53 -6.56 -7.99
CA GLU A 223 -14.85 -7.17 -8.02
C GLU A 223 -15.47 -7.23 -6.63
N SER A 224 -14.69 -7.48 -5.58
CA SER A 224 -15.18 -7.45 -4.19
C SER A 224 -15.64 -6.06 -3.74
N LEU A 225 -15.20 -4.99 -4.43
CA LEU A 225 -15.64 -3.63 -4.17
C LEU A 225 -16.95 -3.28 -4.90
N VAL A 226 -17.39 -4.06 -5.89
CA VAL A 226 -18.63 -3.78 -6.64
C VAL A 226 -19.83 -3.89 -5.70
N GLY A 227 -20.73 -2.91 -5.78
CA GLY A 227 -21.88 -2.75 -4.89
C GLY A 227 -21.57 -2.01 -3.58
N SER A 228 -20.29 -1.89 -3.19
CA SER A 228 -19.90 -1.13 -2.01
C SER A 228 -19.93 0.38 -2.26
N THR A 229 -19.96 1.17 -1.18
CA THR A 229 -19.73 2.61 -1.25
C THR A 229 -18.27 2.89 -0.85
N GLN A 230 -17.55 3.63 -1.68
CA GLN A 230 -16.14 3.98 -1.49
C GLN A 230 -15.94 5.50 -1.50
N LEU A 231 -15.01 6.01 -0.71
CA LEU A 231 -14.65 7.43 -0.72
C LEU A 231 -13.56 7.68 -1.76
N ALA A 232 -13.83 8.54 -2.74
CA ALA A 232 -12.85 8.94 -3.74
C ALA A 232 -12.45 10.41 -3.57
N LEU A 233 -11.13 10.68 -3.61
CA LEU A 233 -10.61 12.03 -3.81
C LEU A 233 -10.56 12.32 -5.31
N VAL A 234 -11.22 13.39 -5.76
CA VAL A 234 -11.22 13.80 -7.17
C VAL A 234 -9.87 14.42 -7.53
N GLU A 235 -9.16 13.81 -8.48
CA GLU A 235 -7.82 14.25 -8.89
C GLU A 235 -7.85 15.07 -10.18
N SER A 236 -8.73 14.72 -11.12
CA SER A 236 -8.71 15.29 -12.48
C SER A 236 -9.98 14.99 -13.27
N VAL A 237 -10.11 15.64 -14.44
CA VAL A 237 -11.04 15.19 -15.50
C VAL A 237 -10.51 13.91 -16.14
N SER A 238 -11.40 12.98 -16.48
CA SER A 238 -11.03 11.73 -17.14
C SER A 238 -10.36 11.99 -18.48
N LYS A 239 -9.22 11.33 -18.72
CA LYS A 239 -8.49 11.44 -20.01
C LYS A 239 -9.31 10.96 -21.22
N ARG A 240 -10.33 10.13 -20.98
CA ARG A 240 -11.15 9.53 -22.05
C ARG A 240 -12.46 10.27 -22.32
N SER A 241 -12.91 11.12 -21.40
CA SER A 241 -14.17 11.84 -21.52
C SER A 241 -14.16 13.12 -20.69
N PRO A 242 -14.47 14.29 -21.28
CA PRO A 242 -14.60 15.53 -20.52
C PRO A 242 -15.81 15.57 -19.59
N PHE A 243 -16.76 14.63 -19.75
CA PHE A 243 -17.96 14.49 -18.92
C PHE A 243 -17.78 13.56 -17.72
N GLU A 244 -16.60 12.94 -17.60
CA GLU A 244 -16.26 12.07 -16.48
C GLU A 244 -15.08 12.67 -15.70
N LEU A 245 -15.04 12.39 -14.40
CA LEU A 245 -13.94 12.69 -13.51
C LEU A 245 -13.15 11.41 -13.20
N ALA A 246 -11.91 11.60 -12.81
CA ALA A 246 -11.04 10.55 -12.30
C ALA A 246 -10.60 10.93 -10.88
N GLY A 247 -10.83 10.00 -9.96
CA GLY A 247 -10.39 10.10 -8.57
C GLY A 247 -9.73 8.82 -8.11
N ARG A 248 -9.30 8.81 -6.84
CA ARG A 248 -8.68 7.65 -6.22
C ARG A 248 -9.32 7.34 -4.88
N ILE A 249 -9.69 6.06 -4.73
CA ILE A 249 -10.23 5.56 -3.47
C ILE A 249 -9.12 5.27 -2.46
N ASP A 250 -9.48 5.01 -1.22
CA ASP A 250 -8.54 4.74 -0.12
C ASP A 250 -7.58 3.58 -0.43
N ALA A 251 -8.11 2.51 -1.02
CA ALA A 251 -7.36 1.35 -1.54
C ALA A 251 -6.33 1.69 -2.65
N GLY A 252 -6.28 2.94 -3.10
CA GLY A 252 -5.36 3.44 -4.13
C GLY A 252 -5.77 3.10 -5.56
N VAL A 253 -6.93 2.46 -5.74
CA VAL A 253 -7.50 2.15 -7.06
C VAL A 253 -8.15 3.40 -7.65
N LYS A 254 -7.98 3.58 -8.96
CA LYS A 254 -8.58 4.69 -9.70
C LYS A 254 -10.08 4.44 -9.90
N ALA A 255 -10.90 5.43 -9.62
CA ALA A 255 -12.33 5.44 -9.91
C ALA A 255 -12.66 6.47 -10.99
N ILE A 256 -13.51 6.09 -11.94
CA ILE A 256 -14.03 6.95 -13.01
C ILE A 256 -15.54 7.08 -12.82
N PHE A 257 -16.06 8.31 -12.82
CA PHE A 257 -17.47 8.59 -12.54
C PHE A 257 -17.94 9.88 -13.24
N PRO A 258 -19.25 10.07 -13.46
CA PRO A 258 -19.80 11.29 -14.05
C PRO A 258 -19.41 12.56 -13.29
N LYS A 259 -19.29 13.68 -14.02
CA LYS A 259 -18.95 14.99 -13.45
C LYS A 259 -20.05 15.62 -12.57
N TYR A 260 -21.27 15.12 -12.67
CA TYR A 260 -22.44 15.65 -11.95
C TYR A 260 -23.03 14.58 -11.03
N TYR A 261 -23.55 15.02 -9.90
CA TYR A 261 -24.42 14.20 -9.05
C TYR A 261 -25.77 13.94 -9.76
N PRO A 262 -26.55 12.94 -9.29
CA PRO A 262 -27.89 12.68 -9.81
C PRO A 262 -28.85 13.88 -9.73
N ASP A 263 -28.63 14.78 -8.77
CA ASP A 263 -29.36 16.05 -8.60
C ASP A 263 -28.82 17.20 -9.45
N THR A 264 -27.90 16.91 -10.39
CA THR A 264 -27.23 17.82 -11.34
C THR A 264 -26.22 18.81 -10.75
N SER A 265 -25.90 18.74 -9.46
CA SER A 265 -24.82 19.55 -8.91
C SER A 265 -23.43 19.09 -9.42
N GLU A 266 -22.55 20.04 -9.73
CA GLU A 266 -21.24 19.76 -10.35
C GLU A 266 -20.18 19.39 -9.29
N ILE A 267 -19.42 18.33 -9.56
CA ILE A 267 -18.32 17.86 -8.70
C ILE A 267 -17.03 18.58 -9.09
N GLN A 268 -16.29 19.08 -8.09
CA GLN A 268 -15.04 19.80 -8.30
C GLN A 268 -13.82 18.92 -8.04
N ILE A 269 -12.69 19.28 -8.67
CA ILE A 269 -11.39 18.69 -8.33
C ILE A 269 -11.08 19.02 -6.85
N ALA A 270 -10.41 18.08 -6.17
CA ALA A 270 -10.11 18.13 -4.73
C ALA A 270 -11.31 17.89 -3.80
N ASP A 271 -12.49 17.56 -4.34
CA ASP A 271 -13.60 17.05 -3.53
C ASP A 271 -13.39 15.59 -3.11
N TYR A 272 -13.87 15.27 -1.91
CA TYR A 272 -14.14 13.90 -1.51
C TYR A 272 -15.58 13.55 -1.87
N VAL A 273 -15.76 12.44 -2.59
CA VAL A 273 -17.05 11.99 -3.12
C VAL A 273 -17.30 10.56 -2.69
N ALA A 274 -18.46 10.30 -2.08
CA ALA A 274 -18.92 8.94 -1.83
C ALA A 274 -19.45 8.35 -3.15
N LEU A 275 -18.83 7.28 -3.63
CA LEU A 275 -19.16 6.60 -4.87
C LEU A 275 -19.75 5.23 -4.57
N ARG A 276 -20.89 4.89 -5.16
CA ARG A 276 -21.28 3.47 -5.28
C ARG A 276 -20.50 2.88 -6.44
N ILE A 277 -19.78 1.78 -6.22
CA ILE A 277 -19.05 1.10 -7.28
C ILE A 277 -20.02 0.23 -8.07
N ASP A 278 -20.17 0.49 -9.37
CA ASP A 278 -21.14 -0.22 -10.21
C ASP A 278 -20.47 -1.32 -11.03
N SER A 279 -19.22 -1.13 -11.46
CA SER A 279 -18.45 -2.12 -12.21
C SER A 279 -16.95 -1.88 -12.09
N CYS A 280 -16.13 -2.85 -12.49
CA CYS A 280 -14.68 -2.68 -12.48
C CYS A 280 -13.97 -3.34 -13.67
N THR A 281 -12.70 -2.98 -13.80
CA THR A 281 -11.68 -3.77 -14.52
C THR A 281 -10.57 -4.09 -13.53
N SER A 282 -9.53 -4.80 -13.96
CA SER A 282 -8.33 -5.03 -13.13
C SER A 282 -7.54 -3.76 -12.78
N GLN A 283 -7.88 -2.59 -13.34
CA GLN A 283 -7.10 -1.34 -13.15
C GLN A 283 -7.94 -0.15 -12.67
N THR A 284 -9.25 -0.16 -12.93
CA THR A 284 -10.12 0.98 -12.66
C THR A 284 -11.48 0.52 -12.20
N LEU A 285 -12.08 1.29 -11.30
CA LEU A 285 -13.48 1.20 -10.90
C LEU A 285 -14.31 2.18 -11.74
N ARG A 286 -15.58 1.85 -11.96
CA ARG A 286 -16.61 2.78 -12.40
C ARG A 286 -17.67 2.88 -11.31
N GLY A 287 -18.11 4.10 -11.04
CA GLY A 287 -19.09 4.31 -10.00
C GLY A 287 -20.02 5.48 -10.26
N THR A 288 -21.10 5.49 -9.50
CA THR A 288 -22.11 6.56 -9.48
C THR A 288 -21.84 7.44 -8.26
N PRO A 289 -21.66 8.77 -8.44
CA PRO A 289 -21.47 9.68 -7.33
C PRO A 289 -22.77 9.83 -6.55
N LEU A 290 -22.72 9.62 -5.23
CA LEU A 290 -23.89 9.68 -4.36
C LEU A 290 -24.01 11.05 -3.70
N ARG A 291 -22.91 11.53 -3.11
CA ARG A 291 -22.85 12.81 -2.39
C ARG A 291 -21.41 13.27 -2.20
N ARG A 292 -21.25 14.58 -1.98
CA ARG A 292 -20.01 15.14 -1.43
C ARG A 292 -19.85 14.66 0.01
N SER A 293 -18.62 14.45 0.44
CA SER A 293 -18.29 14.02 1.79
C SER A 293 -16.99 14.65 2.26
N SER A 294 -16.61 14.34 3.49
CA SER A 294 -15.25 14.44 4.01
C SER A 294 -14.79 13.03 4.44
N ILE A 295 -13.51 12.88 4.82
CA ILE A 295 -13.01 11.60 5.37
C ILE A 295 -13.75 11.28 6.68
N VAL A 296 -13.82 12.28 7.57
CA VAL A 296 -14.47 12.14 8.88
C VAL A 296 -15.93 11.73 8.72
N ASP A 297 -16.69 12.45 7.89
CA ASP A 297 -18.12 12.18 7.71
C ASP A 297 -18.38 10.84 7.04
N PHE A 298 -17.50 10.42 6.13
CA PHE A 298 -17.66 9.14 5.46
C PHE A 298 -17.51 7.98 6.45
N TYR A 299 -16.40 7.95 7.20
CA TYR A 299 -16.09 6.84 8.08
C TYR A 299 -16.90 6.84 9.39
N ALA A 300 -17.36 8.01 9.86
CA ALA A 300 -18.33 8.07 10.97
C ALA A 300 -19.66 7.37 10.61
N ASN A 301 -20.15 7.59 9.38
CA ASN A 301 -21.40 6.98 8.90
C ASN A 301 -21.26 5.49 8.59
N THR A 302 -20.07 5.01 8.20
CA THR A 302 -19.83 3.57 7.96
C THR A 302 -19.82 2.79 9.27
N ARG A 303 -19.11 3.27 10.30
CA ARG A 303 -19.08 2.62 11.62
C ARG A 303 -20.49 2.47 12.21
N LEU A 304 -21.32 3.50 12.10
CA LEU A 304 -22.72 3.44 12.53
C LEU A 304 -23.54 2.38 11.78
N ARG A 305 -23.25 2.13 10.49
CA ARG A 305 -23.96 1.09 9.72
C ARG A 305 -23.50 -0.32 10.10
N ASP A 306 -22.21 -0.50 10.36
CA ASP A 306 -21.64 -1.79 10.78
C ASP A 306 -22.10 -2.16 12.20
N GLU A 307 -22.31 -1.19 13.09
CA GLU A 307 -22.87 -1.40 14.44
C GLU A 307 -24.39 -1.70 14.43
N LEU A 308 -25.10 -1.35 13.36
CA LEU A 308 -26.55 -1.56 13.20
C LEU A 308 -26.90 -2.85 12.43
N LEU A 309 -25.90 -3.60 11.97
CA LEU A 309 -26.07 -4.91 11.35
C LEU A 309 -25.93 -6.00 12.43
N PRO A 310 -26.95 -6.86 12.64
CA PRO A 310 -26.97 -7.86 13.70
C PRO A 310 -25.99 -9.03 13.48
#